data_AF-A0A6A4Z9V4-F1
#
_entry.id   AF-A0A6A4Z9V4-F1
#
_cell.length_a   1.000
_cell.length_b   1.000
_cell.length_c   1.000
_cell.angle_alpha   90.00
_cell.angle_beta   90.00
_cell.angle_gamma   90.00
#
_symmetry.space_group_name_H-M   'P 1'
#
loop_
_entity.id
_entity.type
_entity.pdbx_description
1 polymer ?
#
loop_
_entity_poly.entity_id
_entity_poly.type
_entity_poly.pdbx_seq_one_letter_code
_entity_poly.pdbx_strand_id
1 'polypeptide(L)'
;MTIQARDLVQLVETPKEHAADTLAQRGGIEGIAHALNVSLEQGLDDNDTADLEAREVQFGKNFIEPEAPQTILQLMWQAFQDLTIMILTGAGVISLVLGFIPFPESTKKHNRMLSTGGDSSTAWIEGASILFAVLIVVFVTAINDYQKEKQFRALNAVKEDEKIKVIRNGVPAEVSK
;
A
#
# COMPACT_ATOMS: atom_id res chain seq x y z
N MET A 1 -31.81 21.32 14.44
CA MET A 1 -30.58 21.77 13.75
C MET A 1 -30.00 20.56 13.05
N THR A 2 -29.79 20.59 11.74
CA THR A 2 -29.23 19.45 11.00
C THR A 2 -27.71 19.47 11.09
N ILE A 3 -27.12 18.45 11.70
CA ILE A 3 -25.65 18.33 11.84
C ILE A 3 -25.06 17.63 10.62
N GLN A 4 -23.92 18.13 10.13
CA GLN A 4 -23.19 17.54 9.00
C GLN A 4 -21.90 16.88 9.49
N ALA A 5 -21.31 15.98 8.70
CA ALA A 5 -20.05 15.33 9.04
C ALA A 5 -18.93 16.33 9.40
N ARG A 6 -18.81 17.43 8.65
CA ARG A 6 -17.85 18.52 8.92
C ARG A 6 -17.99 19.15 10.30
N ASP A 7 -19.21 19.23 10.84
CA ASP A 7 -19.45 19.81 12.16
C ASP A 7 -18.89 18.89 13.26
N LEU A 8 -19.04 17.58 13.08
CA LEU A 8 -18.48 16.56 13.96
C LEU A 8 -16.96 16.54 13.88
N VAL A 9 -16.39 16.66 12.67
CA VAL A 9 -14.93 16.76 12.47
C VAL A 9 -14.37 17.97 13.22
N GLN A 10 -14.99 19.15 13.07
CA GLN A 10 -14.56 20.34 13.80
C GLN A 10 -14.61 20.16 15.32
N LEU A 11 -15.64 19.50 15.85
CA LEU A 11 -15.75 19.17 17.28
C LEU A 11 -14.58 18.30 17.75
N VAL A 12 -14.18 17.30 16.96
CA VAL A 12 -13.08 16.38 17.28
C VAL A 12 -11.71 17.04 17.13
N GLU A 13 -11.52 17.89 16.13
CA GLU A 13 -10.27 18.61 15.88
C GLU A 13 -10.04 19.80 16.82
N THR A 14 -11.09 20.25 17.52
CA THR A 14 -10.99 21.37 18.46
C THR A 14 -10.07 21.00 19.63
N PRO A 15 -9.05 21.85 19.95
CA PRO A 15 -8.19 21.62 21.10
C PRO A 15 -8.98 21.50 22.40
N LYS A 16 -8.54 20.64 23.32
CA LYS A 16 -9.24 20.34 24.58
C LYS A 16 -9.62 21.59 25.40
N GLU A 17 -8.81 22.63 25.32
CA GLU A 17 -9.02 23.92 25.99
C GLU A 17 -10.32 24.63 25.54
N HIS A 18 -10.70 24.48 24.27
CA HIS A 18 -11.86 25.14 23.65
C HIS A 18 -13.01 24.17 23.37
N ALA A 19 -12.83 22.88 23.66
CA ALA A 19 -13.81 21.84 23.34
C ALA A 19 -15.12 22.03 24.12
N ALA A 20 -15.05 22.44 25.39
CA ALA A 20 -16.23 22.69 26.21
C ALA A 20 -17.07 23.86 25.66
N ASP A 21 -16.42 24.96 25.29
CA ASP A 21 -17.09 26.14 24.72
C ASP A 21 -17.71 25.83 23.35
N THR A 22 -16.98 25.09 22.50
CA THR A 22 -17.45 24.69 21.17
C THR A 22 -18.65 23.74 21.27
N LEU A 23 -18.64 22.84 22.26
CA LEU A 23 -19.77 21.95 22.54
C LEU A 23 -20.97 22.74 23.07
N ALA A 24 -20.76 23.69 23.99
CA ALA A 24 -21.81 24.54 24.53
C ALA A 24 -22.49 25.39 23.45
N GLN A 25 -21.72 25.95 22.50
CA GLN A 25 -22.25 26.70 21.35
C GLN A 25 -23.18 25.86 20.46
N ARG A 26 -23.02 24.54 20.45
CA ARG A 26 -23.84 23.60 19.67
C ARG A 26 -24.97 22.95 20.49
N GLY A 27 -25.32 23.54 21.63
CA GLY A 27 -26.40 23.06 22.51
C GLY A 27 -25.95 21.98 23.50
N GLY A 28 -24.65 21.84 23.73
CA GLY A 28 -24.11 20.86 24.67
C GLY A 28 -24.26 19.41 24.18
N ILE A 29 -24.10 18.47 25.10
CA ILE A 29 -24.21 17.04 24.83
C ILE A 29 -25.64 16.69 24.36
N GLU A 30 -26.65 17.25 25.00
CA GLU A 30 -28.07 17.04 24.66
C GLU A 30 -28.41 17.58 23.26
N GLY A 31 -27.89 18.76 22.90
CA GLY A 31 -28.09 19.35 21.58
C GLY A 31 -27.49 18.51 20.46
N ILE A 32 -26.29 17.97 20.67
CA ILE A 32 -25.64 17.06 19.71
C ILE A 32 -26.40 15.73 19.61
N ALA A 33 -26.81 15.15 20.73
CA ALA A 33 -27.59 13.90 20.75
C ALA A 33 -28.93 14.06 20.00
N HIS A 34 -29.64 15.17 20.24
CA HIS A 34 -30.87 15.49 19.51
C HIS A 34 -30.60 15.74 18.02
N ALA A 35 -29.50 16.43 17.67
CA ALA A 35 -29.15 16.68 16.27
C ALA A 35 -28.76 15.40 15.51
N LEU A 36 -28.17 14.43 16.20
CA LEU A 36 -27.83 13.11 15.67
C LEU A 36 -28.98 12.10 15.76
N ASN A 37 -30.13 12.49 16.33
CA ASN A 37 -31.24 11.59 16.63
C ASN A 37 -30.80 10.34 17.41
N VAL A 38 -30.06 10.54 18.50
CA VAL A 38 -29.52 9.48 19.37
C VAL A 38 -29.95 9.70 20.81
N SER A 39 -30.30 8.62 21.51
CA SER A 39 -30.55 8.64 22.95
C SER A 39 -29.25 8.55 23.73
N LEU A 40 -29.08 9.38 24.76
CA LEU A 40 -27.92 9.32 25.65
C LEU A 40 -27.89 8.06 26.53
N GLU A 41 -29.06 7.45 26.76
CA GLU A 41 -29.20 6.23 27.56
C GLU A 41 -29.23 4.97 26.71
N GLN A 42 -29.94 5.00 25.58
CA GLN A 42 -30.13 3.83 24.72
C GLN A 42 -29.11 3.74 23.58
N GLY A 43 -28.48 4.84 23.19
CA GLY A 43 -27.64 4.88 22.01
C GLY A 43 -28.43 4.67 20.71
N LEU A 44 -27.80 4.01 19.75
CA LEU A 44 -28.40 3.63 18.46
C LEU A 44 -29.02 2.23 18.53
N ASP A 45 -30.05 1.99 17.71
CA ASP A 45 -30.64 0.66 17.53
C ASP A 45 -29.94 -0.08 16.41
N ASP A 46 -29.28 -1.19 16.74
CA ASP A 46 -28.58 -2.04 15.77
C ASP A 46 -29.54 -2.84 14.87
N ASN A 47 -30.83 -2.96 15.22
CA ASN A 47 -31.82 -3.64 14.40
C ASN A 47 -32.42 -2.73 13.32
N ASP A 48 -32.29 -1.41 13.46
CA ASP A 48 -32.75 -0.44 12.47
C ASP A 48 -31.72 -0.28 11.35
N THR A 49 -31.66 -1.29 10.48
CA THR A 49 -30.77 -1.31 9.32
C THR A 49 -30.97 -0.12 8.39
N ALA A 50 -32.20 0.41 8.29
CA ALA A 50 -32.50 1.55 7.43
C ALA A 50 -31.91 2.87 7.99
N ASP A 51 -31.99 3.10 9.30
CA ASP A 51 -31.33 4.25 9.94
C ASP A 51 -29.80 4.15 9.82
N LEU A 52 -29.23 2.96 10.02
CA LEU A 52 -27.78 2.75 9.90
C LEU A 52 -27.27 3.01 8.48
N GLU A 53 -27.97 2.52 7.45
CA GLU A 53 -27.63 2.80 6.05
C GLU A 53 -27.78 4.29 5.71
N ALA A 54 -28.84 4.95 6.18
CA ALA A 54 -29.04 6.38 5.96
C ALA A 54 -27.93 7.22 6.61
N ARG A 55 -27.49 6.84 7.81
CA ARG A 55 -26.35 7.47 8.49
C ARG A 55 -25.05 7.26 7.73
N GLU A 56 -24.83 6.06 7.19
CA GLU A 56 -23.64 5.78 6.40
C GLU A 56 -23.59 6.66 5.14
N VAL A 57 -24.73 6.91 4.50
CA VAL A 57 -24.84 7.85 3.37
C VAL A 57 -24.61 9.31 3.81
N GLN A 58 -25.11 9.71 4.98
CA GLN A 58 -25.02 11.09 5.46
C GLN A 58 -23.63 11.45 6.04
N PHE A 59 -23.03 10.53 6.80
CA PHE A 59 -21.81 10.77 7.58
C PHE A 59 -20.58 10.04 7.02
N GLY A 60 -20.78 9.06 6.15
CA GLY A 60 -19.72 8.20 5.61
C GLY A 60 -19.50 6.92 6.42
N LYS A 61 -18.73 6.00 5.84
CA LYS A 61 -18.27 4.78 6.52
C LYS A 61 -17.09 5.12 7.42
N ASN A 62 -17.07 4.59 8.65
CA ASN A 62 -15.86 4.62 9.48
C ASN A 62 -14.95 3.46 9.04
N PHE A 63 -14.37 3.58 7.84
CA PHE A 63 -13.44 2.59 7.29
C PHE A 63 -12.52 3.30 6.31
N ILE A 64 -11.22 3.21 6.56
CA ILE A 64 -10.20 3.75 5.65
C ILE A 64 -9.86 2.63 4.66
N GLU A 65 -10.24 2.83 3.39
CA GLU A 65 -9.93 1.86 2.35
C GLU A 65 -8.40 1.73 2.19
N PRO A 66 -7.83 0.51 2.31
CA PRO A 66 -6.41 0.32 2.12
C PRO A 66 -6.05 0.48 0.64
N GLU A 67 -4.81 0.93 0.38
CA GLU A 67 -4.29 0.99 -0.99
C GLU A 67 -4.32 -0.39 -1.66
N ALA A 68 -4.62 -0.40 -2.97
CA ALA A 68 -4.66 -1.62 -3.76
C ALA A 68 -3.28 -2.32 -3.76
N PRO A 69 -3.24 -3.66 -3.66
CA PRO A 69 -1.99 -4.40 -3.62
C PRO A 69 -1.21 -4.25 -4.93
N GLN A 70 0.11 -4.16 -4.84
CA GLN A 70 0.94 -4.11 -6.05
C GLN A 70 0.96 -5.48 -6.74
N THR A 71 0.98 -5.46 -8.07
CA THR A 71 1.12 -6.70 -8.85
C THR A 71 2.58 -7.15 -8.87
N ILE A 72 2.81 -8.45 -9.06
CA ILE A 72 4.18 -8.98 -9.18
C ILE A 72 4.94 -8.30 -10.34
N LEU A 73 4.27 -7.99 -11.45
CA LEU A 73 4.91 -7.29 -12.57
C LEU A 73 5.31 -5.85 -12.21
N GLN A 74 4.49 -5.15 -11.44
CA GLN A 74 4.82 -3.81 -10.94
C GLN A 74 6.00 -3.85 -9.97
N LEU A 75 6.04 -4.86 -9.09
CA LEU A 75 7.16 -5.10 -8.17
C LEU A 75 8.45 -5.46 -8.92
N MET A 76 8.36 -6.29 -9.98
CA MET A 76 9.49 -6.58 -10.86
C MET A 76 9.99 -5.34 -11.58
N TRP A 77 9.08 -4.48 -12.05
CA TRP A 77 9.44 -3.21 -12.68
C TRP A 77 10.17 -2.28 -11.70
N GLN A 78 9.68 -2.17 -10.46
CA GLN A 78 10.34 -1.41 -9.41
C GLN A 78 11.72 -1.99 -9.07
N ALA A 79 11.84 -3.31 -8.93
CA ALA A 79 13.11 -3.99 -8.66
C ALA A 79 14.12 -3.81 -9.81
N PHE A 80 13.64 -3.67 -11.05
CA PHE A 80 14.48 -3.41 -12.21
C PHE A 80 15.04 -1.98 -12.26
N GLN A 81 14.39 -1.00 -11.62
CA GLN A 81 14.83 0.40 -11.57
C GLN A 81 16.03 0.64 -10.62
N ASP A 82 16.51 -0.40 -9.93
CA ASP A 82 17.76 -0.30 -9.17
C ASP A 82 18.95 -0.02 -10.09
N LEU A 83 19.78 0.97 -9.74
CA LEU A 83 20.92 1.41 -10.54
C LEU A 83 21.88 0.25 -10.86
N THR A 84 22.10 -0.65 -9.91
CA THR A 84 22.99 -1.80 -10.08
C THR A 84 22.41 -2.76 -11.11
N ILE A 85 21.12 -3.07 -11.01
CA ILE A 85 20.42 -3.95 -11.95
C ILE A 85 20.40 -3.36 -13.37
N MET A 86 20.16 -2.05 -13.51
CA MET A 86 20.21 -1.38 -14.81
C MET A 86 21.60 -1.44 -15.43
N ILE A 87 22.66 -1.18 -14.65
CA ILE A 87 24.05 -1.26 -15.13
C ILE A 87 24.41 -2.69 -15.56
N LEU A 88 24.07 -3.70 -14.75
CA LEU A 88 24.32 -5.11 -15.08
C LEU A 88 23.56 -5.56 -16.33
N THR A 89 22.33 -5.08 -16.49
CA THR A 89 21.53 -5.34 -17.70
C THR A 89 22.18 -4.71 -18.92
N GLY A 90 22.58 -3.43 -18.84
CA GLY A 90 23.28 -2.74 -19.91
C GLY A 90 24.58 -3.43 -20.31
N ALA A 91 25.39 -3.83 -19.32
CA ALA A 91 26.61 -4.61 -19.54
C ALA A 91 26.32 -5.95 -20.21
N GLY A 92 25.32 -6.70 -19.74
CA GLY A 92 24.90 -7.96 -20.34
C GLY A 92 24.44 -7.83 -21.79
N VAL A 93 23.69 -6.76 -22.11
CA VAL A 93 23.26 -6.45 -23.49
C VAL A 93 24.45 -6.14 -24.38
N ILE A 94 25.38 -5.29 -23.94
CA ILE A 94 26.59 -4.95 -24.71
C ILE A 94 27.43 -6.22 -24.96
N SER A 95 27.66 -7.05 -23.93
CA SER A 95 28.39 -8.31 -24.06
C SER A 95 27.69 -9.29 -25.00
N LEU A 96 26.36 -9.36 -24.97
CA LEU A 96 25.59 -10.21 -25.87
C LEU A 96 25.72 -9.75 -27.33
N VAL A 97 25.59 -8.44 -27.60
CA VAL A 97 25.74 -7.87 -28.94
C VAL A 97 27.15 -8.13 -29.48
N LEU A 98 28.19 -7.89 -28.68
CA LEU A 98 29.58 -8.18 -29.07
C LEU A 98 29.82 -9.67 -29.32
N GLY A 99 29.15 -10.55 -28.57
CA GLY A 99 29.23 -12.00 -28.75
C GLY A 99 28.63 -12.50 -30.07
N PHE A 100 27.71 -11.76 -30.68
CA PHE A 100 27.15 -12.07 -32.01
C PHE A 100 27.90 -11.43 -33.17
N ILE A 101 28.80 -10.46 -32.93
CA ILE A 101 29.57 -9.81 -34.00
C ILE A 101 30.80 -10.68 -34.34
N PRO A 102 30.93 -11.16 -35.59
CA PRO A 102 32.11 -11.89 -36.01
C PRO A 102 33.30 -10.95 -36.20
N PHE A 103 34.27 -11.00 -35.29
CA PHE A 103 35.52 -10.24 -35.41
C PHE A 103 36.59 -11.02 -36.18
N PRO A 104 37.34 -10.37 -37.10
CA PRO A 104 38.44 -11.00 -37.82
C PRO A 104 39.54 -11.47 -36.85
N GLU A 105 40.16 -12.62 -37.15
CA GLU A 105 41.15 -13.32 -36.32
C GLU A 105 42.32 -12.44 -35.85
N SER A 106 42.71 -11.43 -36.64
CA SER A 106 43.82 -10.51 -36.34
C SER A 106 43.53 -9.56 -35.17
N THR A 107 42.27 -9.25 -34.87
CA THR A 107 41.87 -8.37 -33.75
C THR A 107 41.56 -9.14 -32.46
N LYS A 108 41.39 -10.48 -32.55
CA LYS A 108 41.04 -11.35 -31.41
C LYS A 108 42.14 -11.44 -30.33
N LYS A 109 43.40 -11.14 -30.66
CA LYS A 109 44.52 -11.15 -29.68
C LYS A 109 44.43 -10.03 -28.64
N HIS A 110 43.85 -8.88 -29.00
CA HIS A 110 43.76 -7.71 -28.11
C HIS A 110 42.44 -7.62 -27.33
N ASN A 111 41.33 -8.18 -27.86
CA ASN A 111 40.03 -8.19 -27.17
C ASN A 111 39.89 -9.34 -26.14
N ARG A 112 40.99 -10.06 -25.86
CA ARG A 112 41.05 -11.21 -24.94
C ARG A 112 40.87 -10.82 -23.45
N MET A 113 40.68 -9.53 -23.17
CA MET A 113 40.41 -9.02 -21.81
C MET A 113 38.92 -9.14 -21.42
N LEU A 114 38.00 -9.31 -22.39
CA LEU A 114 36.57 -9.55 -22.12
C LEU A 114 36.05 -10.90 -22.63
N SER A 115 36.83 -11.65 -23.42
CA SER A 115 36.40 -12.98 -23.87
C SER A 115 37.21 -14.04 -23.17
N THR A 116 36.54 -14.78 -22.28
CA THR A 116 37.12 -15.86 -21.47
C THR A 116 37.45 -17.07 -22.35
N GLY A 117 38.50 -16.99 -23.16
CA GLY A 117 39.24 -18.12 -23.76
C GLY A 117 38.49 -19.11 -24.68
N GLY A 118 37.20 -18.93 -24.97
CA GLY A 118 36.38 -19.88 -25.73
C GLY A 118 36.26 -19.59 -27.23
N ASP A 119 35.90 -20.62 -28.00
CA ASP A 119 35.57 -20.53 -29.42
C ASP A 119 34.54 -19.43 -29.71
N SER A 120 34.65 -18.77 -30.86
CA SER A 120 33.75 -17.66 -31.24
C SER A 120 32.26 -18.08 -31.27
N SER A 121 31.96 -19.38 -31.32
CA SER A 121 30.60 -19.91 -31.26
C SER A 121 29.92 -19.80 -29.88
N THR A 122 30.67 -19.63 -28.80
CA THR A 122 30.13 -19.57 -27.42
C THR A 122 30.24 -18.17 -26.78
N ALA A 123 30.74 -17.16 -27.49
CA ALA A 123 30.92 -15.81 -26.94
C ALA A 123 29.62 -15.12 -26.50
N TRP A 124 28.48 -15.43 -27.13
CA TRP A 124 27.17 -14.89 -26.74
C TRP A 124 26.68 -15.43 -25.37
N ILE A 125 27.18 -16.58 -24.92
CA ILE A 125 26.74 -17.25 -23.68
C ILE A 125 27.10 -16.41 -22.46
N GLU A 126 28.21 -15.68 -22.50
CA GLU A 126 28.64 -14.81 -21.40
C GLU A 126 27.62 -13.69 -21.15
N GLY A 127 27.24 -12.96 -22.20
CA GLY A 127 26.19 -11.94 -22.12
C GLY A 127 24.83 -12.52 -21.72
N ALA A 128 24.46 -13.67 -22.28
CA ALA A 128 23.20 -14.35 -21.95
C ALA A 128 23.14 -14.78 -20.48
N SER A 129 24.27 -15.24 -19.91
CA SER A 129 24.36 -15.66 -18.51
C SER A 129 24.17 -14.49 -17.56
N ILE A 130 24.73 -13.31 -17.89
CA ILE A 130 24.55 -12.09 -17.10
C ILE A 130 23.06 -11.68 -17.08
N LEU A 131 22.42 -11.65 -18.25
CA LEU A 131 21.00 -11.27 -18.36
C LEU A 131 20.09 -12.27 -17.62
N PHE A 132 20.41 -13.56 -17.70
CA PHE A 132 19.67 -14.59 -16.97
C PHE A 132 19.83 -14.46 -15.46
N ALA A 133 21.04 -14.16 -14.96
CA ALA A 133 21.28 -13.92 -13.55
C ALA A 133 20.49 -12.69 -13.06
N VAL A 134 20.47 -11.59 -13.81
CA VAL A 134 19.67 -10.41 -13.49
C VAL A 134 18.18 -10.74 -13.41
N LEU A 135 17.66 -11.51 -14.37
CA LEU A 135 16.26 -11.93 -14.38
C LEU A 135 15.88 -12.69 -13.10
N ILE A 136 16.72 -13.64 -12.67
CA ILE A 136 16.50 -14.39 -11.42
C ILE A 136 16.50 -13.44 -10.23
N VAL A 137 17.46 -12.52 -10.14
CA VAL A 137 17.56 -11.58 -9.02
C VAL A 137 16.31 -10.70 -8.95
N VAL A 138 15.88 -10.10 -10.06
CA VAL A 138 14.66 -9.28 -10.12
C VAL A 138 13.43 -10.08 -9.69
N PHE A 139 13.32 -11.34 -10.14
CA PHE A 139 12.20 -12.20 -9.80
C PHE A 139 12.17 -12.56 -8.30
N VAL A 140 13.31 -12.96 -7.73
CA VAL A 140 13.44 -13.27 -6.30
C VAL A 140 13.16 -12.03 -5.45
N THR A 141 13.66 -10.86 -5.84
CA THR A 141 13.39 -9.59 -5.16
C THR A 141 11.89 -9.27 -5.18
N ALA A 142 11.25 -9.35 -6.34
CA ALA A 142 9.81 -9.08 -6.47
C ALA A 142 8.94 -10.06 -5.66
N ILE A 143 9.29 -11.35 -5.62
CA ILE A 143 8.60 -12.34 -4.78
C ILE A 143 8.75 -11.98 -3.30
N ASN A 144 9.96 -11.65 -2.87
CA ASN A 144 10.21 -11.29 -1.47
C ASN A 144 9.42 -10.04 -1.08
N ASP A 145 9.39 -9.03 -1.93
CA ASP A 145 8.67 -7.79 -1.66
C ASP A 145 7.15 -8.01 -1.68
N TYR A 146 6.64 -8.83 -2.60
CA TYR A 146 5.24 -9.25 -2.59
C TYR A 146 4.84 -9.95 -1.28
N GLN A 147 5.70 -10.84 -0.78
CA GLN A 147 5.47 -11.52 0.50
C GLN A 147 5.50 -10.55 1.68
N LYS A 148 6.46 -9.61 1.71
CA LYS A 148 6.54 -8.56 2.75
C LYS A 148 5.29 -7.69 2.74
N GLU A 149 4.84 -7.22 1.58
CA GLU A 149 3.66 -6.38 1.45
C GLU A 149 2.41 -7.11 1.93
N LYS A 150 2.26 -8.40 1.55
CA LYS A 150 1.15 -9.24 2.03
C LYS A 150 1.14 -9.37 3.56
N GLN A 151 2.30 -9.57 4.17
CA GLN A 151 2.43 -9.66 5.63
C GLN A 151 2.13 -8.33 6.31
N PHE A 152 2.65 -7.22 5.77
CA PHE A 152 2.40 -5.87 6.29
C PHE A 152 0.92 -5.52 6.24
N ARG A 153 0.24 -5.84 5.13
CA ARG A 153 -1.20 -5.65 4.99
C ARG A 153 -2.00 -6.50 5.98
N ALA A 154 -1.63 -7.76 6.19
CA ALA A 154 -2.28 -8.60 7.20
C ALA A 154 -2.12 -8.03 8.61
N LEU A 155 -0.93 -7.50 8.93
CA LEU A 155 -0.67 -6.87 10.23
C LEU A 155 -1.47 -5.57 10.40
N ASN A 156 -1.56 -4.74 9.36
CA ASN A 156 -2.35 -3.51 9.39
C ASN A 156 -3.84 -3.80 9.51
N ALA A 157 -4.36 -4.82 8.83
CA ALA A 157 -5.76 -5.21 8.97
C ALA A 157 -6.14 -5.57 10.41
N VAL A 158 -5.23 -6.22 11.15
CA VAL A 158 -5.42 -6.51 12.58
C VAL A 158 -5.30 -5.25 13.44
N LYS A 159 -4.38 -4.34 13.09
CA LYS A 159 -4.19 -3.08 13.82
C LYS A 159 -5.39 -2.14 13.68
N GLU A 160 -6.01 -2.09 12.51
CA GLU A 160 -7.18 -1.26 12.25
C GLU A 160 -8.48 -1.85 12.85
N ASP A 161 -8.52 -3.14 13.21
CA ASP A 161 -9.65 -3.76 13.94
C ASP A 161 -9.61 -3.42 15.44
N GLU A 162 -9.51 -2.12 15.74
CA GLU A 162 -9.64 -1.60 17.09
C GLU A 162 -11.12 -1.49 17.46
N LYS A 163 -11.52 -2.15 18.55
CA LYS A 163 -12.89 -2.08 19.06
C LYS A 163 -13.08 -0.86 19.95
N ILE A 164 -14.13 -0.09 19.67
CA ILE A 164 -14.55 1.05 20.48
C ILE A 164 -15.77 0.66 21.31
N LYS A 165 -15.73 1.00 22.59
CA LYS A 165 -16.85 0.80 23.51
C LYS A 165 -17.93 1.84 23.24
N VAL A 166 -19.15 1.37 23.02
CA VAL A 166 -20.33 2.20 22.76
C VAL A 166 -21.51 1.69 23.57
N ILE A 167 -22.59 2.48 23.62
CA ILE A 167 -23.90 1.99 24.07
C ILE A 167 -24.76 1.81 22.83
N ARG A 168 -25.35 0.62 22.68
CA ARG A 168 -26.33 0.27 21.63
C ARG A 168 -27.51 -0.42 22.29
N ASN A 169 -28.73 -0.04 21.94
CA ASN A 169 -29.95 -0.56 22.56
C ASN A 169 -29.94 -0.56 24.11
N GLY A 170 -29.30 0.44 24.73
CA GLY A 170 -29.17 0.59 26.18
C GLY A 170 -28.17 -0.35 26.84
N VAL A 171 -27.41 -1.12 26.06
CA VAL A 171 -26.44 -2.10 26.53
C VAL A 171 -25.03 -1.71 26.08
N PRO A 172 -24.00 -1.88 26.93
CA PRO A 172 -22.61 -1.76 26.50
C PRO A 172 -22.29 -2.74 25.37
N ALA A 173 -21.78 -2.22 24.27
CA ALA A 173 -21.39 -2.98 23.09
C ALA A 173 -19.99 -2.53 22.61
N GLU A 174 -19.39 -3.33 21.74
CA GLU A 174 -18.13 -3.03 21.08
C GLU A 174 -18.34 -3.06 19.58
N VAL A 175 -17.98 -1.96 18.91
CA VAL A 175 -18.03 -1.84 17.45
C VAL A 175 -16.62 -1.62 16.91
N SER A 176 -16.31 -2.22 15.77
CA SER A 176 -15.04 -1.94 15.09
C SER A 176 -15.02 -0.47 14.67
N LYS A 177 -13.85 0.14 14.86
CA LYS A 177 -13.56 1.46 14.34
C LYS A 177 -13.65 1.48 12.82
#